data_AF-A0A7W1UCQ5-F1
#
_entry.id   AF-A0A7W1UCQ5-F1
#
_cell.length_a   1.000
_cell.length_b   1.000
_cell.length_c   1.000
_cell.angle_alpha   90.00
_cell.angle_beta   90.00
_cell.angle_gamma   90.00
#
_symmetry.space_group_name_H-M   'P 1'
#
loop_
_entity.id
_entity.type
_entity.pdbx_description
1 polymer ?
#
loop_
_entity_poly.entity_id
_entity_poly.type
_entity_poly.pdbx_seq_one_letter_code
_entity_poly.pdbx_strand_id
1 'polypeptide(L)'
;MEDPLHPFELHNFLPLSLFGLDVSVNKAVLMMWVVVGLVTLLLMKAGGARALVPSKLQSLAELLVDFIRGIIHDTMGASGMRYFPLISA
;
A
#
# COMPACT_ATOMS: atom_id res chain seq x y z
N MET A 1 28.24 5.21 19.14
CA MET A 1 27.45 5.51 17.93
C MET A 1 26.64 4.26 17.67
N GLU A 2 25.32 4.35 17.63
CA GLU A 2 24.50 3.20 17.26
C GLU A 2 24.82 2.79 15.82
N ASP A 3 24.85 1.50 15.55
CA ASP A 3 25.11 0.97 14.22
C ASP A 3 23.97 1.43 13.27
N PRO A 4 24.27 2.13 12.15
CA PRO A 4 23.25 2.56 11.19
C PRO A 4 22.45 1.40 10.59
N LEU A 5 22.92 0.16 10.70
CA LEU A 5 22.24 -1.03 10.20
C LEU A 5 21.24 -1.64 11.21
N HIS A 6 21.27 -1.24 12.48
CA HIS A 6 20.38 -1.76 13.52
C HIS A 6 18.88 -1.71 13.15
N PRO A 7 18.34 -0.65 12.48
CA PRO A 7 16.95 -0.63 12.03
C PRO A 7 16.61 -1.67 10.95
N PHE A 8 17.60 -2.22 10.25
CA PHE A 8 17.41 -3.19 9.16
C PHE A 8 17.62 -4.65 9.62
N GLU A 9 18.03 -4.86 10.87
CA GLU A 9 18.16 -6.21 11.41
C GLU A 9 16.80 -6.91 11.48
N LEU A 10 16.80 -8.15 10.99
CA LEU A 10 15.65 -9.05 10.99
C LEU A 10 15.66 -9.86 12.28
N HIS A 11 14.78 -9.51 13.20
CA HIS A 11 14.51 -10.33 14.37
C HIS A 11 13.35 -11.28 14.06
N ASN A 12 13.62 -12.58 14.15
CA ASN A 12 12.61 -13.61 14.04
C ASN A 12 11.84 -13.71 15.36
N PHE A 13 10.52 -13.61 15.29
CA PHE A 13 9.64 -13.71 16.45
C PHE A 13 9.00 -15.08 16.55
N LEU A 14 8.55 -15.63 15.41
CA LEU A 14 7.93 -16.95 15.35
C LEU A 14 8.60 -17.77 14.25
N PRO A 15 9.49 -18.73 14.60
CA PRO A 15 10.11 -19.58 13.61
C PRO A 15 9.09 -20.59 13.08
N LEU A 16 8.77 -20.51 11.79
CA LEU A 16 7.82 -21.39 11.12
C LEU A 16 8.49 -22.02 9.91
N SER A 17 8.40 -23.34 9.81
CA SER A 17 8.87 -24.12 8.67
C SER A 17 7.68 -24.86 8.07
N LEU A 18 7.38 -24.58 6.79
CA LEU A 18 6.32 -25.24 6.04
C LEU A 18 6.95 -25.94 4.84
N PHE A 19 6.81 -27.27 4.77
CA PHE A 19 7.34 -28.09 3.66
C PHE A 19 8.86 -27.88 3.39
N GLY A 20 9.63 -27.51 4.42
CA GLY A 20 11.07 -27.22 4.30
C GLY A 20 11.39 -25.78 3.89
N LEU A 21 10.38 -24.93 3.68
CA LEU A 21 10.55 -23.49 3.47
C LEU A 21 10.49 -22.75 4.80
N ASP A 22 11.43 -21.82 5.01
CA ASP A 22 11.42 -20.91 6.15
C ASP A 22 10.39 -19.79 5.92
N VAL A 23 9.28 -19.85 6.66
CA VAL A 23 8.18 -18.87 6.63
C VAL A 23 8.08 -18.18 7.99
N SER A 24 9.22 -17.99 8.66
CA SER A 24 9.28 -17.36 9.97
C SER A 24 8.68 -15.95 9.96
N VAL A 25 7.86 -15.66 10.97
CA VAL A 25 7.36 -14.30 11.19
C VAL A 25 8.46 -13.49 11.82
N ASN A 26 9.01 -12.57 11.04
CA ASN A 26 10.06 -11.65 11.46
C ASN A 26 9.57 -10.19 11.46
N LYS A 27 10.43 -9.28 11.91
CA LYS A 27 10.16 -7.84 11.94
C LYS A 27 9.67 -7.28 10.60
N ALA A 28 10.24 -7.72 9.49
CA ALA A 28 9.80 -7.27 8.17
C ALA A 28 8.38 -7.78 7.83
N VAL A 29 8.07 -9.04 8.12
CA VAL A 29 6.73 -9.62 7.89
C VAL A 29 5.67 -8.88 8.72
N LEU A 30 5.96 -8.60 9.99
CA LEU A 30 5.05 -7.84 10.86
C LEU A 30 4.82 -6.42 10.32
N MET A 31 5.88 -5.71 9.95
CA MET A 31 5.77 -4.37 9.37
C MET A 31 4.98 -4.38 8.06
N MET A 32 5.19 -5.40 7.21
CA MET A 32 4.43 -5.59 5.98
C MET A 32 2.92 -5.75 6.27
N TRP A 33 2.54 -6.58 7.25
CA TRP A 33 1.13 -6.73 7.62
C TRP A 33 0.50 -5.45 8.16
N VAL A 34 1.24 -4.68 8.96
CA VAL A 34 0.77 -3.38 9.45
C VAL A 34 0.52 -2.41 8.29
N VAL A 35 1.47 -2.31 7.35
CA VAL A 35 1.32 -1.44 6.17
C VAL A 35 0.14 -1.88 5.31
N VAL A 36 0.04 -3.16 4.98
CA VAL A 36 -1.09 -3.71 4.19
C VAL A 36 -2.42 -3.46 4.89
N GLY A 37 -2.49 -3.66 6.21
CA GLY A 37 -3.68 -3.39 7.01
C GLY A 37 -4.08 -1.91 6.97
N LEU A 38 -3.12 -0.99 7.15
CA LEU A 38 -3.35 0.45 7.09
C LEU A 38 -3.81 0.91 5.70
N VAL A 39 -3.14 0.45 4.65
CA VAL A 39 -3.52 0.77 3.25
C VAL A 39 -4.92 0.24 2.96
N THR A 40 -5.21 -1.00 3.34
CA THR A 40 -6.55 -1.61 3.15
C THR A 40 -7.63 -0.80 3.89
N LEU A 41 -7.40 -0.42 5.14
CA LEU A 41 -8.33 0.40 5.92
C LEU A 41 -8.54 1.79 5.31
N LEU A 42 -7.46 2.41 4.81
CA LEU A 42 -7.51 3.70 4.14
C LEU A 42 -8.34 3.60 2.85
N LEU A 43 -8.06 2.61 2.00
CA LEU A 43 -8.77 2.40 0.75
C LEU A 43 -10.25 2.06 0.99
N MET A 44 -10.57 1.25 2.00
CA MET A 44 -11.97 0.99 2.39
C MET A 44 -12.70 2.27 2.82
N LYS A 45 -12.06 3.14 3.61
CA LYS A 45 -12.64 4.41 4.03
C LYS A 45 -12.76 5.43 2.89
N ALA A 46 -11.76 5.49 2.01
CA ALA A 46 -11.74 6.41 0.88
C ALA A 46 -12.73 6.00 -0.21
N GLY A 47 -12.84 4.69 -0.51
CA GLY A 47 -13.74 4.15 -1.54
C GLY A 47 -15.19 3.97 -1.10
N GLY A 48 -15.45 3.86 0.22
CA GLY A 48 -16.79 3.64 0.77
C GLY A 48 -17.69 4.87 0.80
N ALA A 49 -17.12 6.08 0.78
CA ALA A 49 -17.88 7.33 0.86
C ALA A 49 -18.27 7.85 -0.54
N ARG A 50 -19.30 7.25 -1.16
CA ARG A 50 -20.05 7.93 -2.24
C ARG A 50 -21.02 8.95 -1.61
N ALA A 51 -20.47 9.94 -0.91
CA ALA A 51 -21.28 11.05 -0.43
C ALA A 51 -21.63 11.97 -1.60
N LEU A 52 -22.90 12.37 -1.71
CA LEU A 52 -23.38 13.34 -2.71
C LEU A 52 -22.69 14.70 -2.59
N VAL A 53 -22.20 15.04 -1.38
CA VAL A 53 -21.33 16.18 -1.12
C VAL A 53 -20.01 15.65 -0.53
N PRO A 54 -18.87 15.84 -1.21
CA PRO A 54 -17.61 15.25 -0.79
C PRO A 54 -17.07 15.91 0.50
N SER A 55 -16.54 15.08 1.40
CA SER A 55 -15.81 15.56 2.58
C SER A 55 -14.40 16.01 2.20
N LYS A 56 -13.73 16.81 3.04
CA LYS A 56 -12.35 17.30 2.79
C LYS A 56 -11.36 16.18 2.43
N LEU A 57 -11.47 15.03 3.11
CA LEU A 57 -10.62 13.86 2.85
C LEU A 57 -10.97 13.16 1.53
N GLN A 58 -12.25 13.13 1.16
CA GLN A 58 -12.70 12.60 -0.13
C GLN A 58 -12.18 13.46 -1.28
N SER A 59 -12.26 14.79 -1.18
CA SER A 59 -11.74 15.70 -2.21
C SER A 59 -10.23 15.56 -2.41
N LEU A 60 -9.46 15.35 -1.34
CA LEU A 60 -8.03 15.07 -1.43
C LEU A 60 -7.78 13.72 -2.14
N ALA A 61 -8.56 12.69 -1.82
CA ALA A 61 -8.47 11.38 -2.47
C ALA A 61 -8.85 11.45 -3.96
N GLU A 62 -9.89 12.20 -4.32
CA GLU A 62 -10.30 12.45 -5.71
C GLU A 62 -9.19 13.16 -6.50
N LEU A 63 -8.56 14.17 -5.90
CA LEU A 63 -7.44 14.89 -6.52
C LEU A 63 -6.22 13.97 -6.76
N LEU A 64 -5.91 13.08 -5.81
CA LEU A 64 -4.84 12.09 -5.98
C LEU A 64 -5.17 11.06 -7.08
N VAL A 65 -6.42 10.59 -7.13
CA VAL A 65 -6.89 9.66 -8.17
C VAL A 65 -6.78 10.30 -9.56
N ASP A 66 -7.25 11.53 -9.72
CA ASP A 66 -7.19 12.22 -11.01
C ASP A 66 -5.75 12.57 -11.42
N PHE A 67 -4.89 12.89 -10.45
CA PHE A 67 -3.46 13.06 -10.70
C PHE A 67 -2.81 11.77 -11.25
N ILE A 68 -3.07 10.61 -10.62
CA ILE A 68 -2.56 9.32 -11.10
C ILE A 68 -3.12 8.97 -12.48
N ARG A 69 -4.41 9.21 -12.72
CA ARG A 69 -5.02 9.02 -14.05
C ARG A 69 -4.34 9.89 -15.11
N GLY A 70 -4.04 11.15 -14.78
CA GLY A 70 -3.30 12.06 -15.64
C GLY A 70 -1.93 11.51 -16.00
N ILE A 71 -1.15 11.07 -15.00
CA ILE A 71 0.17 10.46 -15.24
C ILE A 71 0.08 9.26 -16.18
N ILE A 72 -0.88 8.35 -15.95
CA ILE A 72 -1.02 7.15 -16.79
C ILE A 72 -1.41 7.54 -18.21
N HIS A 73 -2.33 8.48 -18.36
CA HIS A 73 -2.76 8.95 -19.67
C HIS A 73 -1.61 9.64 -20.43
N ASP A 74 -0.83 10.48 -19.76
CA ASP A 74 0.27 11.22 -20.38
C ASP A 74 1.46 10.31 -20.74
N THR A 75 1.68 9.23 -19.97
CA THR A 75 2.80 8.30 -20.19
C THR A 75 2.47 7.12 -21.11
N MET A 76 1.24 6.61 -21.08
CA MET A 76 0.83 5.37 -21.75
C MET A 76 -0.43 5.52 -22.63
N GLY A 77 -1.08 6.69 -22.62
CA GLY A 77 -2.34 6.93 -23.31
C GLY A 77 -3.52 6.16 -22.71
N ALA A 78 -4.66 6.21 -23.41
CA ALA A 78 -5.90 5.56 -22.95
C ALA A 78 -5.75 4.05 -22.70
N SER A 79 -4.90 3.36 -23.46
CA SER A 79 -4.66 1.92 -23.30
C SER A 79 -3.97 1.56 -21.97
N GLY A 80 -3.24 2.50 -21.37
CA GLY A 80 -2.55 2.34 -20.09
C GLY A 80 -3.49 2.24 -18.89
N MET A 81 -4.74 2.68 -19.02
CA MET A 81 -5.72 2.68 -17.91
C MET A 81 -6.01 1.29 -17.35
N ARG A 82 -5.74 0.21 -18.11
CA ARG A 82 -5.78 -1.17 -17.60
C ARG A 82 -4.84 -1.44 -16.42
N TYR A 83 -3.77 -0.64 -16.29
CA TYR A 83 -2.79 -0.72 -15.21
C TYR A 83 -3.11 0.22 -14.04
N PHE A 84 -4.19 1.01 -14.14
CA PHE A 84 -4.60 1.92 -13.06
C PHE A 84 -4.71 1.22 -11.70
N PRO A 85 -5.33 0.02 -11.56
CA PRO A 85 -5.41 -0.66 -10.27
C PRO A 85 -4.05 -1.07 -9.70
N LEU A 86 -3.03 -1.27 -10.55
CA LEU A 86 -1.68 -1.63 -10.10
C LEU A 86 -0.89 -0.40 -9.65
N ILE A 87 -1.13 0.75 -10.29
CA ILE A 87 -0.38 2.00 -10.04
C ILE A 87 -0.99 2.81 -8.90
N SER A 88 -2.31 2.69 -8.68
CA SER A 88 -3.04 3.44 -7.65
C SER A 88 -3.23 2.68 -6.33
N ALA A 89 -2.73 1.44 -6.22
CA ALA A 89 -2.84 0.57 -5.04
C ALA A 89 -1.61 0.60 -4.13
#